data_AF-A0A7J6JG55-F1
#
_entry.id   AF-A0A7J6JG55-F1
#
_cell.length_a   1.000
_cell.length_b   1.000
_cell.length_c   1.000
_cell.angle_alpha   90.00
_cell.angle_beta   90.00
_cell.angle_gamma   90.00
#
_symmetry.space_group_name_H-M   'P 1'
#
loop_
_entity.id
_entity.type
_entity.pdbx_description
1 polymer ?
#
loop_
_entity_poly.entity_id
_entity_poly.type
_entity_poly.pdbx_seq_one_letter_code
_entity_poly.pdbx_strand_id
1 'polypeptide(L)'
;MTAETLQYHTVPQSLQDNKRFAQTVKFGFDNCGSANVDKSPWVLIGGSYAGALPAWQSVITPGVFAAHHASSAVIHAIGDFWQFWTPVEQAMPRNFSEGVKLVIKKVDSILSRGDMQEIAAIKKEFGVALLNDVDFASTLTKILPDSF
;
A
#
# COMPACT_ATOMS: atom_id res chain seq x y z
N MET A 1 12.22 -14.92 6.68
CA MET A 1 12.92 -13.69 6.26
C MET A 1 13.54 -13.08 7.50
N THR A 2 14.81 -12.67 7.46
CA THR A 2 15.49 -11.95 8.54
C THR A 2 15.87 -10.55 8.06
N ALA A 3 16.16 -9.63 9.00
CA ALA A 3 16.66 -8.30 8.66
C ALA A 3 17.91 -8.37 7.76
N GLU A 4 18.81 -9.31 8.03
CA GLU A 4 20.01 -9.54 7.23
C GLU A 4 19.70 -9.94 5.78
N THR A 5 18.76 -10.88 5.57
CA THR A 5 18.36 -11.29 4.21
C THR A 5 17.62 -10.19 3.45
N LEU A 6 17.09 -9.18 4.14
CA LEU A 6 16.33 -8.07 3.59
C LEU A 6 17.11 -6.76 3.50
N GLN A 7 18.41 -6.75 3.84
CA GLN A 7 19.21 -5.53 3.90
C GLN A 7 19.25 -4.73 2.58
N TYR A 8 19.07 -5.40 1.43
CA TYR A 8 19.03 -4.78 0.11
C TYR A 8 17.61 -4.46 -0.39
N HIS A 9 16.58 -4.85 0.34
CA HIS A 9 15.19 -4.60 -0.03
C HIS A 9 14.79 -3.15 0.29
N THR A 10 15.25 -2.22 -0.54
CA THR A 10 15.07 -0.78 -0.33
C THR A 10 14.63 -0.08 -1.61
N VAL A 11 13.89 1.03 -1.47
CA VAL A 11 13.45 1.86 -2.61
C VAL A 11 14.64 2.36 -3.45
N PRO A 12 15.73 2.91 -2.87
CA PRO A 12 16.88 3.34 -3.66
C PRO A 12 17.46 2.22 -4.54
N GLN A 13 17.54 0.99 -4.03
CA GLN A 13 17.99 -0.14 -4.84
C GLN A 13 17.03 -0.45 -5.99
N SER A 14 15.71 -0.45 -5.76
CA SER A 14 14.75 -0.62 -6.85
C SER A 14 14.87 0.44 -7.96
N LEU A 15 15.16 1.69 -7.61
CA LEU A 15 15.37 2.75 -8.60
C LEU A 15 16.66 2.56 -9.41
N GLN A 16 17.73 2.09 -8.76
CA GLN A 16 18.99 1.76 -9.44
C GLN A 16 18.84 0.51 -10.32
N ASP A 17 18.07 -0.48 -9.87
CA ASP A 17 17.77 -1.68 -10.66
C ASP A 17 16.99 -1.33 -11.92
N ASN A 18 15.96 -0.47 -11.82
CA ASN A 18 15.22 0.04 -12.98
C ASN A 18 16.15 0.73 -13.99
N LYS A 19 17.03 1.61 -13.51
CA LYS A 19 17.99 2.31 -14.35
C LYS A 19 18.96 1.33 -15.01
N ARG A 20 19.55 0.44 -14.23
CA ARG A 20 20.52 -0.55 -14.72
C ARG A 20 19.88 -1.46 -15.76
N PHE A 21 18.67 -1.94 -15.51
CA PHE A 21 17.93 -2.75 -16.47
C PHE A 21 17.75 -2.02 -17.79
N ALA A 22 17.23 -0.78 -17.75
CA ALA A 22 17.00 0.02 -18.94
C ALA A 22 18.28 0.28 -19.77
N GLN A 23 19.42 0.40 -19.09
CA GLN A 23 20.73 0.64 -19.71
C GLN A 23 21.44 -0.63 -20.21
N THR A 24 21.14 -1.80 -19.66
CA THR A 24 21.99 -3.00 -19.85
C THR A 24 21.27 -4.24 -20.35
N VAL A 25 19.92 -4.24 -20.36
CA VAL A 25 19.17 -5.39 -20.84
C VAL A 25 19.51 -5.66 -22.30
N LYS A 26 19.70 -6.95 -22.63
CA LYS A 26 19.91 -7.42 -23.99
C LYS A 26 18.63 -8.09 -24.47
N PHE A 27 18.01 -7.52 -25.50
CA PHE A 27 16.84 -8.12 -26.12
C PHE A 27 17.23 -8.99 -27.29
N GLY A 28 16.62 -10.17 -27.42
CA GLY A 28 16.86 -11.07 -28.55
C GLY A 28 16.44 -10.50 -29.91
N PHE A 29 15.61 -9.45 -29.93
CA PHE A 29 15.22 -8.74 -31.16
C PHE A 29 16.16 -7.57 -31.51
N ASP A 30 17.02 -7.13 -30.58
CA ASP A 30 17.86 -5.95 -30.74
C ASP A 30 19.29 -6.33 -31.12
N ASN A 31 19.47 -6.73 -32.39
CA ASN A 31 20.79 -7.11 -32.92
C ASN A 31 21.76 -5.93 -33.04
N CYS A 32 21.25 -4.69 -33.04
CA CYS A 32 22.03 -3.47 -33.21
C CYS A 32 22.35 -2.76 -31.88
N GLY A 33 21.81 -3.25 -30.76
CA GLY A 33 21.99 -2.65 -29.44
C GLY A 33 21.45 -1.22 -29.37
N SER A 34 20.32 -0.94 -30.02
CA SER A 34 19.67 0.38 -30.06
C SER A 34 18.39 0.47 -29.25
N ALA A 35 17.92 -0.63 -28.67
CA ALA A 35 16.68 -0.67 -27.89
C ALA A 35 16.86 -0.19 -26.44
N ASN A 36 18.09 -0.07 -25.93
CA ASN A 36 18.35 0.47 -24.60
C ASN A 36 18.04 1.98 -24.51
N VAL A 37 17.87 2.44 -23.28
CA VAL A 37 17.33 3.77 -22.98
C VAL A 37 18.23 4.95 -23.41
N ASP A 38 19.51 4.70 -23.66
CA ASP A 38 20.48 5.67 -24.18
C ASP A 38 20.25 6.02 -25.65
N LYS A 39 19.59 5.14 -26.41
CA LYS A 39 19.35 5.28 -27.86
C LYS A 39 17.88 5.29 -28.24
N SER A 40 17.02 4.71 -27.40
CA SER A 40 15.57 4.67 -27.60
C SER A 40 14.84 5.25 -26.38
N PRO A 41 13.82 6.11 -26.57
CA PRO A 41 13.08 6.69 -25.46
C PRO A 41 12.20 5.65 -24.76
N TRP A 42 12.37 5.47 -23.45
CA TRP A 42 11.53 4.57 -22.65
C TRP A 42 10.57 5.34 -21.76
N VAL A 43 9.39 4.76 -21.51
CA VAL A 43 8.42 5.25 -20.54
C VAL A 43 8.39 4.28 -19.35
N LEU A 44 8.66 4.78 -18.14
CA LEU A 44 8.52 3.98 -16.92
C LEU A 44 7.09 4.09 -16.39
N ILE A 45 6.40 2.96 -16.30
CA ILE A 45 4.97 2.91 -15.96
C ILE A 45 4.75 2.06 -14.72
N GLY A 46 3.87 2.48 -13.82
CA GLY A 46 3.41 1.62 -12.73
C GLY A 46 2.19 2.11 -11.98
N GLY A 47 1.65 1.22 -11.13
CA GLY A 47 0.46 1.42 -10.30
C GLY A 47 0.73 1.14 -8.82
N SER A 48 0.05 1.83 -7.90
CA SER A 48 0.23 1.60 -6.44
C SER A 48 1.68 1.86 -6.00
N TYR A 49 2.33 0.98 -5.23
CA TYR A 49 3.76 1.06 -4.92
C TYR A 49 4.61 1.12 -6.21
N ALA A 50 4.28 0.31 -7.21
CA ALA A 50 4.98 0.36 -8.50
C ALA A 50 4.71 1.66 -9.25
N GLY A 51 3.67 2.43 -8.91
CA GLY A 51 3.42 3.79 -9.39
C GLY A 51 4.20 4.86 -8.62
N ALA A 52 4.52 4.59 -7.34
CA ALA A 52 5.42 5.45 -6.58
C ALA A 52 6.85 5.39 -7.14
N LEU A 53 7.31 4.24 -7.65
CA LEU A 53 8.62 4.09 -8.28
C LEU A 53 8.88 5.07 -9.46
N PRO A 54 8.05 5.17 -10.52
CA PRO A 54 8.24 6.15 -11.60
C PRO A 54 8.14 7.59 -11.11
N ALA A 55 7.26 7.88 -10.15
CA ALA A 55 7.18 9.21 -9.55
C ALA A 55 8.49 9.57 -8.83
N TRP A 56 9.00 8.70 -7.97
CA TRP A 56 10.26 8.91 -7.26
C TRP A 56 11.47 8.92 -8.20
N GLN A 57 11.52 8.03 -9.20
CA GLN A 57 12.57 7.98 -10.22
C GLN A 57 12.68 9.33 -10.96
N SER A 58 11.55 9.96 -11.30
CA SER A 58 11.51 11.23 -12.01
C SER A 58 12.18 12.39 -11.25
N VAL A 59 12.27 12.29 -9.92
CA VAL A 59 12.84 13.30 -9.03
C VAL A 59 14.25 12.93 -8.56
N ILE A 60 14.46 11.67 -8.15
CA ILE A 60 15.70 11.22 -7.52
C ILE A 60 16.78 10.89 -8.56
N THR A 61 16.40 10.28 -9.68
CA THR A 61 17.31 9.87 -10.76
C THR A 61 16.78 10.37 -12.12
N PRO A 62 16.65 11.70 -12.31
CA PRO A 62 16.11 12.27 -13.53
C PRO A 62 17.00 11.98 -14.75
N GLY A 63 16.41 12.05 -15.94
CA GLY A 63 17.13 11.90 -17.21
C GLY A 63 17.42 10.46 -17.64
N VAL A 64 16.94 9.46 -16.88
CA VAL A 64 17.02 8.05 -17.30
C VAL A 64 15.93 7.71 -18.30
N PHE A 65 14.67 7.99 -17.99
CA PHE A 65 13.52 7.68 -18.84
C PHE A 65 12.98 8.93 -19.53
N ALA A 66 12.42 8.77 -20.73
CA ALA A 66 11.83 9.87 -21.49
C ALA A 66 10.51 10.36 -20.87
N ALA A 67 9.75 9.47 -20.22
CA ALA A 67 8.54 9.83 -19.49
C ALA A 67 8.26 8.85 -18.34
N HIS A 68 7.39 9.27 -17.42
CA HIS A 68 6.98 8.51 -16.24
C HIS A 68 5.45 8.53 -16.13
N HIS A 69 4.82 7.36 -15.96
CA HIS A 69 3.39 7.24 -15.69
C HIS A 69 3.17 6.59 -14.32
N ALA A 70 2.66 7.39 -13.38
CA ALA A 70 2.47 7.01 -11.98
C ALA A 70 0.97 6.95 -11.65
N SER A 71 0.37 5.77 -11.79
CA SER A 71 -1.05 5.56 -11.53
C SER A 71 -1.29 5.15 -10.07
N SER A 72 -2.32 5.69 -9.42
CA SER A 72 -2.65 5.40 -8.00
C SER A 72 -1.42 5.37 -7.08
N ALA A 73 -0.46 6.27 -7.32
CA ALA A 73 0.86 6.19 -6.74
C ALA A 73 0.85 6.66 -5.29
N VAL A 74 1.28 5.78 -4.37
CA VAL A 74 1.39 6.08 -2.94
C VAL A 74 2.70 6.80 -2.64
N ILE A 75 2.86 8.01 -3.18
CA ILE A 75 4.11 8.79 -3.07
C ILE A 75 4.38 9.35 -1.67
N HIS A 76 3.35 9.40 -0.82
CA HIS A 76 3.43 9.82 0.57
C HIS A 76 3.25 8.61 1.49
N ALA A 77 4.22 8.38 2.37
CA ALA A 77 4.07 7.44 3.47
C ALA A 77 3.24 8.09 4.58
N ILE A 78 1.94 7.81 4.59
CA ILE A 78 1.00 8.32 5.59
C ILE A 78 0.77 7.19 6.60
N GLY A 79 1.13 7.41 7.87
CA GLY A 79 1.01 6.39 8.92
C GLY A 79 -0.45 6.10 9.28
N ASP A 80 -1.20 7.14 9.63
CA ASP A 80 -2.65 7.11 9.79
C ASP A 80 -3.28 7.86 8.61
N PHE A 81 -3.89 7.10 7.70
CA PHE A 81 -4.52 7.63 6.49
C PHE A 81 -6.04 7.42 6.50
N TRP A 82 -6.69 7.74 7.63
CA TRP A 82 -8.15 7.66 7.77
C TRP A 82 -8.92 8.36 6.63
N GLN A 83 -8.37 9.42 6.01
CA GLN A 83 -9.02 10.15 4.91
C GLN A 83 -9.27 9.26 3.68
N PHE A 84 -8.52 8.16 3.52
CA PHE A 84 -8.78 7.16 2.48
C PHE A 84 -10.23 6.65 2.54
N TRP A 85 -10.80 6.54 3.74
CA TRP A 85 -12.14 5.99 3.95
C TRP A 85 -13.27 6.97 3.67
N THR A 86 -13.02 8.28 3.71
CA THR A 86 -14.04 9.30 3.44
C THR A 86 -14.72 9.14 2.06
N PRO A 87 -13.99 9.07 0.93
CA PRO A 87 -14.62 8.86 -0.38
C PRO A 87 -15.24 7.47 -0.51
N VAL A 88 -14.69 6.44 0.17
CA VAL A 88 -15.27 5.09 0.19
C VAL A 88 -16.64 5.12 0.86
N GLU A 89 -16.75 5.76 2.02
CA GLU A 89 -18.02 5.95 2.72
C GLU A 89 -19.04 6.71 1.88
N GLN A 90 -18.63 7.83 1.27
CA GLN A 90 -19.51 8.62 0.41
C GLN A 90 -20.02 7.85 -0.81
N ALA A 91 -19.24 6.87 -1.30
CA ALA A 91 -19.61 6.01 -2.41
C ALA A 91 -20.46 4.79 -1.99
N MET A 92 -20.47 4.42 -0.70
CA MET A 92 -21.25 3.29 -0.20
C MET A 92 -22.74 3.62 -0.06
N PRO A 93 -23.66 2.67 -0.29
CA PRO A 93 -25.06 2.84 0.09
C PRO A 93 -25.19 3.17 1.58
N ARG A 94 -26.05 4.14 1.92
CA ARG A 94 -26.17 4.63 3.31
C ARG A 94 -26.41 3.51 4.32
N ASN A 95 -27.34 2.60 4.04
CA ASN A 95 -27.67 1.48 4.91
C ASN A 95 -26.46 0.58 5.21
N PHE A 96 -25.54 0.44 4.26
CA PHE A 96 -24.30 -0.29 4.47
C PHE A 96 -23.34 0.50 5.36
N SER A 97 -23.09 1.78 5.03
CA SER A 97 -22.20 2.64 5.83
C SER A 97 -22.66 2.80 7.29
N GLU A 98 -23.97 2.90 7.53
CA GLU A 98 -24.57 2.96 8.88
C GLU A 98 -24.38 1.65 9.65
N GLY A 99 -24.53 0.51 8.97
CA GLY A 99 -24.28 -0.81 9.54
C GLY A 99 -22.84 -0.97 10.00
N VAL A 100 -21.88 -0.56 9.17
CA VAL A 100 -20.45 -0.58 9.54
C VAL A 100 -20.19 0.31 10.77
N LYS A 101 -20.69 1.56 10.78
CA LYS A 101 -20.54 2.46 11.94
C LYS A 101 -21.10 1.87 13.23
N LEU A 102 -22.24 1.17 13.15
CA LEU A 102 -22.86 0.53 14.30
C LEU A 102 -22.00 -0.60 14.85
N VAL A 103 -21.42 -1.42 13.97
CA VAL A 103 -20.51 -2.50 14.35
C VAL A 103 -19.28 -1.94 15.07
N ILE A 104 -18.64 -0.91 14.51
CA ILE A 104 -17.46 -0.28 15.12
C ILE A 104 -17.81 0.28 16.50
N LYS A 105 -18.91 1.03 16.61
CA LYS A 105 -19.38 1.56 17.90
C LYS A 105 -19.63 0.47 18.95
N LYS A 106 -20.15 -0.69 18.54
CA LYS A 106 -20.37 -1.83 19.44
C LYS A 106 -19.04 -2.43 19.89
N VAL A 107 -18.08 -2.59 18.99
CA VAL A 107 -16.74 -3.06 19.34
C VAL A 107 -16.05 -2.09 20.30
N ASP A 108 -16.02 -0.79 19.98
CA ASP A 108 -15.41 0.24 20.83
C ASP A 108 -16.01 0.23 22.25
N SER A 109 -17.34 0.08 22.33
CA SER A 109 -18.04 -0.01 23.63
C SER A 109 -17.65 -1.26 24.42
N ILE A 110 -17.50 -2.42 23.77
CA ILE A 110 -17.10 -3.67 24.44
C ILE A 110 -15.64 -3.57 24.89
N LEU A 111 -14.74 -3.08 24.05
CA LEU A 111 -13.32 -2.94 24.41
C LEU A 111 -13.10 -1.92 25.52
N SER A 112 -13.93 -0.87 25.60
CA SER A 112 -13.76 0.18 26.60
C SER A 112 -14.44 -0.12 27.95
N ARG A 113 -15.53 -0.89 27.96
CA ARG A 113 -16.41 -1.04 29.15
C ARG A 113 -16.84 -2.46 29.45
N GLY A 114 -16.63 -3.39 28.52
CA GLY A 114 -17.07 -4.77 28.66
C GLY A 114 -16.17 -5.57 29.59
N ASP A 115 -16.67 -6.70 30.05
CA ASP A 115 -15.88 -7.64 30.82
C ASP A 115 -15.00 -8.55 29.93
N MET A 116 -14.14 -9.35 30.57
CA MET A 116 -13.24 -10.27 29.85
C MET A 116 -13.98 -11.30 28.98
N GLN A 117 -15.21 -11.68 29.35
CA GLN A 117 -16.01 -12.66 28.61
C GLN A 117 -16.62 -12.02 27.37
N GLU A 118 -17.12 -10.78 27.48
CA GLU A 118 -17.62 -9.99 26.35
C GLU A 118 -16.52 -9.69 25.34
N ILE A 119 -15.32 -9.30 25.81
CA ILE A 119 -14.15 -9.05 24.95
C ILE A 119 -13.72 -10.35 24.25
N ALA A 120 -13.66 -11.48 24.96
CA ALA A 120 -13.31 -12.76 24.37
C ALA A 120 -14.35 -13.23 23.34
N ALA A 121 -15.64 -13.00 23.61
CA ALA A 121 -16.73 -13.35 22.70
C ALA A 121 -16.65 -12.56 21.39
N ILE A 122 -16.50 -11.24 21.45
CA ILE A 122 -16.45 -10.41 20.23
C ILE A 122 -15.20 -10.74 19.39
N LYS A 123 -14.04 -10.96 20.01
CA LYS A 123 -12.83 -11.39 19.26
C LYS A 123 -13.02 -12.74 18.58
N LYS A 124 -13.76 -13.66 19.23
CA LYS A 124 -14.09 -14.97 18.65
C LYS A 124 -15.05 -14.84 17.47
N GLU A 125 -16.04 -13.95 17.54
CA GLU A 125 -16.95 -13.66 16.41
C GLU A 125 -16.19 -13.15 15.17
N PHE A 126 -15.17 -12.32 15.37
CA PHE A 126 -14.29 -11.84 14.29
C PHE A 126 -13.17 -12.82 13.90
N GLY A 127 -13.11 -14.02 14.51
CA GLY A 127 -12.11 -15.04 14.18
C GLY A 127 -10.68 -14.72 14.63
N VAL A 128 -10.51 -13.79 15.58
CA VAL A 128 -9.21 -13.24 16.02
C VAL A 128 -9.02 -13.37 17.54
N ALA A 129 -9.53 -14.45 18.11
CA ALA A 129 -9.51 -14.73 19.56
C ALA A 129 -8.11 -14.68 20.21
N LEU A 130 -7.05 -14.88 19.42
CA LEU A 130 -5.67 -14.88 19.91
C LEU A 130 -5.03 -13.49 19.95
N LEU A 131 -5.65 -12.47 19.36
CA LEU A 131 -5.11 -11.12 19.36
C LEU A 131 -5.34 -10.45 20.71
N ASN A 132 -4.38 -9.63 21.16
CA ASN A 132 -4.63 -8.68 22.24
C ASN A 132 -5.62 -7.58 21.75
N ASP A 133 -6.10 -6.73 22.66
CA ASP A 133 -7.14 -5.75 22.35
C ASP A 133 -6.68 -4.72 21.30
N VAL A 134 -5.42 -4.30 21.35
CA VAL A 134 -4.84 -3.34 20.42
C VAL A 134 -4.72 -3.94 19.01
N ASP A 135 -4.24 -5.17 18.91
CA ASP A 135 -4.11 -5.88 17.63
C ASP A 135 -5.49 -6.23 17.05
N PHE A 136 -6.48 -6.52 17.89
CA PHE A 136 -7.86 -6.69 17.46
C PHE A 136 -8.42 -5.40 16.89
N ALA A 137 -8.32 -4.29 17.62
CA ALA A 137 -8.78 -2.97 17.15
C ALA A 137 -8.07 -2.58 15.84
N SER A 138 -6.75 -2.75 15.75
CA SER A 138 -5.98 -2.47 14.53
C SER A 138 -6.33 -3.40 13.36
N THR A 139 -6.73 -4.64 13.63
CA THR A 139 -7.21 -5.55 12.57
C THR A 139 -8.53 -5.06 11.99
N LEU A 140 -9.40 -4.49 12.82
CA LEU A 140 -10.67 -3.95 12.36
C LEU A 140 -10.50 -2.75 11.44
N THR A 141 -9.51 -1.89 11.65
CA THR A 141 -9.24 -0.74 10.75
C THR A 141 -8.83 -1.15 9.33
N LYS A 142 -8.39 -2.40 9.15
CA LYS A 142 -8.06 -2.99 7.84
C LYS A 142 -9.28 -3.63 7.16
N ILE A 143 -10.31 -3.99 7.92
CA ILE A 143 -11.49 -4.73 7.47
C ILE A 143 -12.71 -3.80 7.35
N LEU A 144 -12.80 -2.82 8.25
CA LEU A 144 -13.86 -1.85 8.39
C LEU A 144 -13.22 -0.45 8.33
N PRO A 145 -13.84 0.53 7.65
CA PRO A 145 -13.37 1.90 7.71
C PRO A 145 -13.32 2.40 9.15
N ASP A 146 -12.31 3.20 9.49
CA ASP A 146 -12.22 3.79 10.82
C ASP A 146 -13.47 4.61 11.15
N SER A 147 -13.93 4.52 12.41
CA SER A 147 -15.04 5.31 12.91
C SER A 147 -14.74 6.81 12.75
N PHE A 148 -15.59 7.48 11.99
CA PHE A 148 -15.65 8.94 11.86
C PHE A 148 -15.87 9.65 13.20
#